data_AF-A0A106QCA0-F1
#
_entry.id   AF-A0A106QCA0-F1
#
_cell.length_a   1.000
_cell.length_b   1.000
_cell.length_c   1.000
_cell.angle_alpha   90.00
_cell.angle_beta   90.00
_cell.angle_gamma   90.00
#
_symmetry.space_group_name_H-M   'P 1'
#
loop_
_entity.id
_entity.type
_entity.pdbx_description
1 polymer ?
#
loop_
_entity_poly.entity_id
_entity_poly.type
_entity_poly.pdbx_seq_one_letter_code
_entity_poly.pdbx_strand_id
1 'polypeptide(L)'
;MRTKYLILGAMTLLFWGLLAAWVMDIIPWECALIPGCLLLLGLRDTMQTKHCILKNYPIIGHARYLIEALRPALRKYLVESDLEEVPFSRAQHSVGYQRAKNTVDTRAFRAELNVGQVGHEFLIMPTRIHSKRRARRRSLYRR
;
A
#
# COMPACT_ATOMS: atom_id res chain seq x y z
N MET A 1 17.31 31.57 12.56
CA MET A 1 17.81 32.39 11.43
C MET A 1 19.25 32.04 11.05
N ARG A 2 20.15 31.85 12.02
CA ARG A 2 21.58 31.53 11.81
C ARG A 2 21.85 30.31 10.92
N THR A 3 21.12 29.22 11.12
CA THR A 3 21.29 27.96 10.36
C THR A 3 21.00 28.10 8.86
N LYS A 4 20.10 29.01 8.46
CA LYS A 4 19.75 29.23 7.04
C LYS A 4 20.89 29.88 6.27
N TYR A 5 21.53 30.87 6.88
CA TYR A 5 22.69 31.55 6.28
C TYR A 5 23.91 30.64 6.24
N LEU A 6 24.07 29.73 7.21
CA LEU A 6 25.11 28.70 7.18
C LEU A 6 24.91 27.70 6.03
N ILE A 7 23.67 27.25 5.79
CA ILE A 7 23.34 26.36 4.67
C ILE A 7 23.57 27.07 3.33
N LEU A 8 23.10 28.31 3.18
CA LEU A 8 23.31 29.11 1.97
C LEU A 8 24.82 29.37 1.71
N GLY A 9 25.57 29.69 2.75
CA GLY A 9 27.02 29.87 2.68
C GLY A 9 27.75 28.57 2.30
N ALA A 10 27.37 27.44 2.88
CA ALA A 10 27.94 26.15 2.52
C ALA A 10 27.64 25.79 1.05
N MET A 11 26.42 26.01 0.57
CA MET A 11 26.03 25.71 -0.82
C MET A 11 26.74 26.59 -1.85
N THR A 12 26.92 27.88 -1.54
CA THR A 12 27.67 28.80 -2.41
C THR A 12 29.15 28.44 -2.46
N LEU A 13 29.77 28.07 -1.34
CA LEU A 13 31.14 27.56 -1.31
C LEU A 13 31.31 26.26 -2.11
N LEU A 14 30.36 25.33 -1.97
CA LEU A 14 30.35 24.06 -2.71
C LEU A 14 30.23 24.29 -4.22
N PHE A 15 29.41 25.26 -4.63
CA PHE A 15 29.28 25.67 -6.04
C PHE A 15 30.59 26.23 -6.61
N TRP A 16 31.25 27.15 -5.89
CA TRP A 16 32.55 27.68 -6.29
C TRP A 16 33.65 26.61 -6.31
N GLY A 17 33.63 25.67 -5.36
CA GLY A 17 34.56 24.54 -5.34
C GLY A 17 34.38 23.60 -6.54
N LEU A 18 33.14 23.29 -6.92
CA LEU A 18 32.82 22.51 -8.12
C LEU A 18 33.24 23.23 -9.41
N LEU A 19 33.00 24.54 -9.49
CA LEU A 19 33.41 25.36 -10.63
C LEU A 19 34.94 25.41 -10.76
N ALA A 20 35.65 25.56 -9.65
CA ALA A 20 37.12 25.52 -9.63
C ALA A 20 37.65 24.13 -10.04
N ALA A 21 37.05 23.05 -9.55
CA ALA A 21 37.45 21.68 -9.92
C ALA A 21 37.24 21.40 -11.43
N TRP A 22 36.18 21.97 -12.02
CA TRP A 22 35.95 21.92 -13.47
C TRP A 22 37.01 22.74 -14.23
N VAL A 23 37.32 23.96 -13.78
CA VAL A 23 38.36 24.82 -14.42
C VAL A 23 39.76 24.18 -14.35
N MET A 24 40.06 23.38 -13.33
CA MET A 24 41.34 22.69 -13.17
C MET A 24 41.40 21.33 -13.90
N ASP A 25 40.42 21.01 -14.76
CA ASP A 25 40.31 19.73 -15.49
C ASP A 25 40.36 18.47 -14.60
N ILE A 26 40.04 18.61 -13.30
CA ILE A 26 40.03 17.49 -12.35
C ILE A 26 38.81 16.59 -12.60
N ILE A 27 37.72 17.17 -13.10
CA ILE A 27 36.43 16.50 -13.30
C ILE A 27 35.91 16.80 -14.71
N PRO A 28 35.54 15.78 -15.53
CA PRO A 28 34.93 16.02 -16.82
C PRO A 28 33.55 16.68 -16.65
N TRP A 29 33.16 17.51 -17.61
CA TRP A 29 31.92 18.30 -17.57
C TRP A 29 30.65 17.43 -17.35
N GLU A 30 30.65 16.19 -17.83
CA GLU A 30 29.56 15.21 -17.64
C GLU A 30 29.33 14.90 -16.15
N CYS A 31 30.41 14.74 -15.39
CA CYS A 31 30.35 14.48 -13.96
C CYS A 31 30.04 15.74 -13.13
N ALA A 32 30.34 16.94 -13.65
CA ALA A 32 30.02 18.20 -12.99
C ALA A 32 28.55 18.62 -13.16
N LEU A 33 27.89 18.15 -14.23
CA LEU A 33 26.52 18.54 -14.57
C LEU A 33 25.49 18.09 -13.53
N ILE A 34 25.57 16.83 -13.09
CA ILE A 34 24.67 16.25 -12.09
C ILE A 34 24.71 17.01 -10.75
N PRO A 35 25.88 17.17 -10.08
CA PRO A 35 25.96 17.91 -8.83
C PRO A 35 25.64 19.41 -9.00
N GLY A 36 25.97 20.01 -10.15
CA GLY A 36 25.60 21.38 -10.49
C GLY A 36 24.08 21.58 -10.52
N CYS A 37 23.35 20.69 -11.19
CA CYS A 37 21.88 20.73 -11.22
C CYS A 37 21.26 20.56 -9.82
N LEU A 38 21.81 19.66 -9.00
CA LEU A 38 21.37 19.45 -7.61
C LEU A 38 21.60 20.69 -6.73
N LEU A 39 22.74 21.36 -6.89
CA LEU A 39 23.04 22.61 -6.18
C LEU A 39 22.07 23.72 -6.56
N LEU A 40 21.80 23.89 -7.87
CA LEU A 40 20.84 24.88 -8.36
C LEU A 40 19.42 24.59 -7.86
N LEU A 41 19.01 23.33 -7.85
CA LEU A 41 17.71 22.91 -7.31
C LEU A 41 17.61 23.23 -5.82
N GLY A 42 18.63 22.90 -5.03
CA GLY A 42 18.63 23.19 -3.60
C GLY A 42 18.69 24.69 -3.27
N LEU A 43 19.41 25.49 -4.08
CA LEU A 43 19.40 26.96 -3.98
C LEU A 43 17.99 27.51 -4.25
N ARG A 44 17.32 27.01 -5.30
CA ARG A 44 15.93 27.36 -5.59
C ARG A 44 14.98 26.96 -4.46
N ASP A 45 15.13 25.76 -3.92
CA ASP A 45 14.29 25.24 -2.82
C ASP A 45 14.43 26.07 -1.54
N THR A 46 15.66 26.51 -1.21
CA THR A 46 15.93 27.35 -0.02
C THR A 46 15.40 28.78 -0.17
N MET A 47 15.40 29.32 -1.39
CA MET A 47 14.85 30.65 -1.70
C MET A 47 13.31 30.66 -1.79
N GLN A 48 12.68 29.52 -2.11
CA GLN A 48 11.23 29.43 -2.24
C GLN A 48 10.51 29.66 -0.89
N THR A 49 9.46 30.49 -0.92
CA THR A 49 8.65 30.82 0.26
C THR A 49 7.36 30.01 0.39
N LYS A 50 6.95 29.30 -0.68
CA LYS A 50 5.65 28.62 -0.76
C LYS A 50 5.55 27.31 0.04
N HIS A 51 6.65 26.56 0.17
CA HIS A 51 6.65 25.25 0.84
C HIS A 51 7.67 25.23 1.98
N CYS A 52 7.17 25.27 3.22
CA CYS A 52 8.01 25.29 4.43
C CYS A 52 8.93 24.06 4.56
N ILE A 53 8.52 22.91 4.00
CA ILE A 53 9.28 21.65 4.06
C ILE A 53 10.52 21.72 3.16
N LEU A 54 10.37 22.12 1.88
CA LEU A 54 11.48 22.28 0.93
C LEU A 54 12.49 23.32 1.42
N LYS A 55 12.01 24.36 2.12
CA LYS A 55 12.86 25.41 2.70
C LYS A 55 13.77 24.91 3.83
N ASN A 56 13.33 23.92 4.61
CA ASN A 56 14.11 23.38 5.73
C ASN A 56 14.91 22.13 5.36
N TYR A 57 14.46 21.41 4.34
CA TYR A 57 15.09 20.19 3.81
C TYR A 57 15.16 20.27 2.28
N PRO A 58 16.05 21.12 1.72
CA PRO A 58 16.26 21.19 0.28
C PRO A 58 16.70 19.83 -0.26
N ILE A 59 16.30 19.48 -1.49
CA ILE A 59 16.55 18.17 -2.14
C ILE A 59 15.81 17.00 -1.47
N ILE A 60 16.01 16.77 -0.16
CA ILE A 60 15.38 15.67 0.60
C ILE A 60 13.86 15.84 0.69
N GLY A 61 13.36 17.08 0.70
CA GLY A 61 11.92 17.35 0.69
C GLY A 61 11.22 16.81 -0.56
N HIS A 62 11.89 16.74 -1.72
CA HIS A 62 11.33 16.13 -2.93
C HIS A 62 11.10 14.63 -2.77
N ALA A 63 11.97 13.93 -2.04
CA ALA A 63 11.79 12.50 -1.76
C ALA A 63 10.50 12.24 -0.96
N ARG A 64 10.15 13.14 -0.02
CA ARG A 64 8.87 13.05 0.70
C ARG A 64 7.68 13.15 -0.24
N TYR A 65 7.69 14.10 -1.18
CA TYR A 65 6.61 14.24 -2.15
C TYR A 65 6.55 13.05 -3.11
N LEU A 66 7.69 12.48 -3.50
CA LEU A 66 7.76 11.27 -4.32
C LEU A 66 7.10 10.07 -3.61
N ILE A 67 7.39 9.88 -2.32
CA ILE A 67 6.80 8.79 -1.51
C ILE A 67 5.30 9.01 -1.32
N GLU A 68 4.86 10.25 -1.07
CA GLU A 68 3.42 10.54 -0.97
C GLU A 68 2.70 10.25 -2.29
N ALA A 69 3.32 10.55 -3.44
CA ALA A 69 2.78 10.20 -4.74
C ALA A 69 2.75 8.67 -5.00
N LEU A 70 3.70 7.93 -4.43
CA LEU A 70 3.75 6.47 -4.51
C LEU A 70 2.75 5.77 -3.58
N ARG A 71 2.34 6.44 -2.50
CA ARG A 71 1.37 5.94 -1.50
C ARG A 71 0.07 5.35 -2.10
N PRO A 72 -0.65 6.00 -3.03
CA PRO A 72 -1.86 5.42 -3.63
C PRO A 72 -1.59 4.15 -4.43
N ALA A 73 -0.45 4.07 -5.12
CA ALA A 73 -0.06 2.86 -5.85
C ALA A 73 0.21 1.71 -4.87
N LEU A 74 0.98 1.95 -3.80
CA LEU A 74 1.25 0.94 -2.76
C LEU A 74 -0.02 0.43 -2.12
N ARG A 75 -0.96 1.32 -1.77
CA ARG A 75 -2.25 0.91 -1.20
C ARG A 75 -3.02 0.00 -2.14
N LYS A 76 -3.05 0.30 -3.45
CA LYS A 76 -3.82 -0.49 -4.41
C LYS A 76 -3.27 -1.91 -4.62
N TYR A 77 -1.96 -2.15 -4.48
CA TYR A 77 -1.40 -3.49 -4.73
C TYR A 77 -1.22 -4.34 -3.47
N LEU A 78 -0.99 -3.71 -2.32
CA LEU A 78 -0.84 -4.42 -1.04
C LEU A 78 -2.19 -4.62 -0.32
N VAL A 79 -3.10 -3.64 -0.41
CA VAL A 79 -4.38 -3.62 0.35
C VAL A 79 -5.57 -4.09 -0.49
N GLU A 80 -5.49 -4.07 -1.82
CA GLU A 80 -6.48 -4.74 -2.69
C GLU A 80 -6.19 -6.25 -2.79
N SER A 81 -5.72 -6.85 -1.69
CA SER A 81 -6.00 -8.24 -1.41
C SER A 81 -7.28 -8.22 -0.57
N ASP A 82 -8.29 -9.00 -0.93
CA ASP A 82 -9.62 -9.04 -0.29
C ASP A 82 -9.61 -9.45 1.21
N LEU A 83 -8.47 -9.35 1.89
CA LEU A 83 -8.18 -9.84 3.24
C LEU A 83 -7.90 -8.73 4.25
N GLU A 84 -7.73 -7.46 3.86
CA GLU A 84 -7.50 -6.38 4.83
C GLU A 84 -8.82 -5.79 5.37
N GLU A 85 -9.24 -6.43 6.45
CA GLU A 85 -10.37 -6.16 7.31
C GLU A 85 -10.10 -4.98 8.27
N VAL A 86 -10.75 -3.82 8.08
CA VAL A 86 -11.02 -2.83 9.15
C VAL A 86 -12.25 -1.97 8.82
N PRO A 87 -13.18 -1.69 9.75
CA PRO A 87 -13.78 -2.55 10.78
C PRO A 87 -15.03 -3.29 10.28
N PHE A 88 -15.38 -3.17 8.98
CA PHE A 88 -16.49 -3.90 8.35
C PHE A 88 -16.12 -4.31 6.93
N SER A 89 -16.25 -5.59 6.60
CA SER A 89 -16.10 -6.02 5.21
C SER A 89 -17.25 -5.47 4.36
N ARG A 90 -17.05 -5.20 3.06
CA ARG A 90 -18.14 -4.76 2.16
C ARG A 90 -19.33 -5.72 2.20
N ALA A 91 -19.09 -7.00 2.45
CA ALA A 91 -20.12 -8.01 2.61
C ALA A 91 -21.02 -7.71 3.83
N GLN A 92 -20.45 -7.35 4.99
CA GLN A 92 -21.22 -7.00 6.19
C GLN A 92 -22.09 -5.75 5.98
N HIS A 93 -21.59 -4.75 5.24
CA HIS A 93 -22.36 -3.53 4.94
C HIS A 93 -23.54 -3.80 3.98
N SER A 94 -23.37 -4.72 3.02
CA SER A 94 -24.45 -5.11 2.10
C SER A 94 -25.61 -5.83 2.80
N VAL A 95 -25.33 -6.61 3.86
CA VAL A 95 -26.34 -7.30 4.66
C VAL A 95 -27.23 -6.28 5.41
N GLY A 96 -26.65 -5.22 5.96
CA GLY A 96 -27.43 -4.15 6.60
C GLY A 96 -28.41 -3.47 5.64
N TYR A 97 -27.96 -3.17 4.42
CA TYR A 97 -28.81 -2.61 3.36
C TYR A 97 -29.91 -3.58 2.89
N GLN A 98 -29.59 -4.87 2.77
CA GLN A 98 -30.54 -5.90 2.36
C GLN A 98 -31.62 -6.14 3.42
N ARG A 99 -31.25 -6.09 4.71
CA ARG A 99 -32.20 -6.13 5.84
C ARG A 99 -33.12 -4.92 5.86
N ALA A 100 -32.59 -3.72 5.61
CA ALA A 100 -33.41 -2.51 5.52
C ALA A 100 -34.41 -2.52 4.34
N LYS A 101 -34.11 -3.29 3.28
CA LYS A 101 -34.96 -3.42 2.09
C LYS A 101 -35.88 -4.64 2.09
N ASN A 102 -35.92 -5.45 3.15
CA ASN A 102 -36.74 -6.69 3.22
C ASN A 102 -36.50 -7.65 2.05
N THR A 103 -35.29 -7.65 1.48
CA THR A 103 -34.89 -8.60 0.42
C THR A 103 -34.28 -9.85 1.05
N VAL A 104 -34.52 -11.04 0.47
CA VAL A 104 -34.09 -12.35 0.99
C VAL A 104 -32.59 -12.37 1.32
N ASP A 105 -32.28 -12.41 2.62
CA ASP A 105 -30.96 -12.41 3.26
C ASP A 105 -30.44 -13.85 3.41
N THR A 106 -30.18 -14.54 2.29
CA THR A 106 -29.62 -15.91 2.35
C THR A 106 -28.47 -16.04 1.38
N ARG A 107 -27.31 -15.49 1.78
CA ARG A 107 -26.05 -15.79 1.10
C ARG A 107 -25.61 -17.19 1.53
N ALA A 108 -25.42 -18.09 0.57
CA ALA A 108 -24.85 -19.40 0.86
C ALA A 108 -23.47 -19.20 1.49
N PHE A 109 -23.20 -19.92 2.59
CA PHE A 109 -21.94 -19.90 3.32
C PHE A 109 -20.86 -20.61 2.48
N ARG A 110 -20.49 -20.02 1.34
CA ARG A 110 -19.36 -20.47 0.55
C ARG A 110 -18.10 -20.10 1.32
N ALA A 111 -17.22 -21.07 1.57
CA ALA A 111 -15.92 -20.80 2.17
C ALA A 111 -15.14 -19.86 1.24
N GLU A 112 -14.88 -18.63 1.68
CA GLU A 112 -14.04 -17.66 0.98
C GLU A 112 -12.55 -17.96 1.21
N LEU A 113 -12.23 -18.70 2.28
CA LEU A 113 -10.88 -19.19 2.59
C LEU A 113 -10.65 -20.62 2.09
N ASN A 114 -9.44 -20.88 1.60
CA ASN A 114 -9.03 -22.17 1.07
C ASN A 114 -8.83 -23.17 2.23
N VAL A 115 -9.81 -24.06 2.42
CA VAL A 115 -9.84 -25.11 3.45
C VAL A 115 -8.66 -26.10 3.40
N GLY A 116 -7.88 -26.11 2.31
CA GLY A 116 -6.71 -26.97 2.15
C GLY A 116 -5.38 -26.34 2.59
N GLN A 117 -5.35 -25.06 2.98
CA GLN A 117 -4.12 -24.40 3.41
C GLN A 117 -3.78 -24.70 4.87
N VAL A 118 -2.51 -25.03 5.12
CA VAL A 118 -1.97 -25.34 6.46
C VAL A 118 -2.08 -24.10 7.35
N GLY A 119 -2.83 -24.22 8.44
CA GLY A 119 -3.15 -23.11 9.36
C GLY A 119 -4.64 -22.74 9.42
N HIS A 120 -5.48 -23.31 8.54
CA HIS A 120 -6.93 -23.19 8.67
C HIS A 120 -7.54 -24.32 9.49
N GLU A 121 -8.18 -23.95 10.59
CA GLU A 121 -9.00 -24.85 11.40
C GLU A 121 -10.44 -24.79 10.89
N PHE A 122 -10.98 -25.93 10.46
CA PHE A 122 -12.38 -26.05 10.07
C PHE A 122 -13.07 -27.08 10.96
N LEU A 123 -14.26 -26.74 11.44
CA LEU A 123 -15.08 -27.65 12.23
C LEU A 123 -15.88 -28.55 11.29
N ILE A 124 -15.54 -29.83 11.24
CA ILE A 124 -16.38 -30.84 10.59
C ILE A 124 -17.53 -31.14 11.53
N MET A 125 -18.74 -30.67 11.21
CA MET A 125 -19.92 -31.08 11.95
C MET A 125 -20.28 -32.53 11.56
N PRO A 126 -20.27 -33.50 12.49
CA PRO A 126 -20.64 -34.86 12.16
C PRO A 126 -22.14 -34.93 11.87
N THR A 127 -22.52 -34.92 10.60
CA THR A 127 -23.88 -35.28 10.20
C THR A 127 -24.11 -36.75 10.52
N ARG A 128 -24.98 -37.04 11.49
CA ARG A 128 -25.45 -38.39 11.79
C ARG A 128 -26.09 -38.99 10.54
N ILE A 129 -25.39 -39.88 9.86
CA ILE A 129 -25.95 -40.66 8.75
C ILE A 129 -26.92 -41.68 9.37
N HIS A 130 -28.21 -41.37 9.35
CA HIS A 130 -29.24 -42.33 9.75
C HIS A 130 -29.37 -43.40 8.65
N SER A 131 -28.57 -44.45 8.74
CA SER A 131 -28.71 -45.60 7.84
C SER A 131 -29.98 -46.37 8.18
N LYS A 132 -31.06 -46.17 7.43
CA LYS A 132 -32.23 -47.06 7.50
C LYS A 132 -31.83 -48.43 6.96
N ARG A 133 -31.53 -49.38 7.85
CA ARG A 133 -31.39 -50.81 7.51
C ARG A 133 -32.68 -51.27 6.81
N ARG A 134 -32.57 -51.61 5.54
CA ARG A 134 -33.68 -52.06 4.68
C ARG A 134 -34.02 -53.52 5.02
N ALA A 135 -34.80 -53.73 6.10
CA ALA A 135 -35.43 -55.01 6.37
C ALA A 135 -36.75 -55.10 5.59
N ARG A 136 -36.75 -55.65 4.38
CA ARG A 136 -37.99 -56.01 3.66
C ARG A 136 -38.12 -57.52 3.60
N ARG A 137 -38.65 -58.11 4.68
CA ARG A 137 -39.16 -59.49 4.72
C ARG A 137 -40.47 -59.57 3.91
N ARG A 138 -40.52 -60.59 3.06
CA ARG A 138 -41.66 -61.43 2.64
C ARG A 138 -43.08 -60.96 2.97
N SER A 139 -43.91 -60.81 1.93
CA SER A 139 -45.18 -61.53 1.77
C SER A 139 -45.89 -61.07 0.48
N LEU A 140 -45.73 -61.83 -0.61
CA LEU A 140 -46.64 -61.77 -1.75
C LEU A 140 -47.44 -63.08 -1.74
N TYR A 141 -48.64 -62.98 -1.18
CA TYR A 141 -49.73 -63.92 -1.38
C TYR A 141 -50.75 -63.22 -2.29
N ARG A 142 -51.40 -64.00 -3.16
CA ARG A 142 -52.64 -63.71 -3.90
C ARG A 142 -52.51 -63.23 -5.35
N ARG A 143 -52.30 -64.18 -6.26
CA ARG A 143 -53.32 -64.66 -7.21
C ARG A 143 -52.90 -65.98 -7.83
#